data_AF-A0A397HMW8-F1
#
_entry.id   AF-A0A397HMW8-F1
#
_cell.length_a   1.000
_cell.length_b   1.000
_cell.length_c   1.000
_cell.angle_alpha   90.00
_cell.angle_beta   90.00
_cell.angle_gamma   90.00
#
_symmetry.space_group_name_H-M   'P 1'
#
loop_
_entity.id
_entity.type
_entity.pdbx_description
1 polymer ?
#
loop_
_entity_poly.entity_id
_entity_poly.type
_entity_poly.pdbx_seq_one_letter_code
_entity_poly.pdbx_strand_id
1 'polypeptide(L)'
;MANSEQERQKILANLSHIFWSNTDVSTGITHKPYGVDWINLERNMYRLCVLQGKVRDGDKVPEDPWEMFLREFAPLTKRPAGHRQPPTAYFPSSILRSSAGNANASAGQDGQQRVRFEVPLLRRSDENRRNSGPIPRYLN
;
A
#
# COMPACT_ATOMS: atom_id res chain seq x y z
N MET A 1 5.21 -40.02 5.17
CA MET A 1 4.55 -38.98 4.35
C MET A 1 3.13 -38.64 4.82
N ALA A 2 2.36 -39.57 5.40
CA ALA A 2 1.02 -39.28 5.92
C ALA A 2 1.00 -38.23 7.06
N ASN A 3 1.97 -38.28 7.98
CA ASN A 3 2.00 -37.37 9.14
C ASN A 3 2.24 -35.90 8.74
N SER A 4 3.12 -35.64 7.77
CA SER A 4 3.40 -34.29 7.28
C SER A 4 2.23 -33.69 6.50
N GLU A 5 1.48 -34.54 5.78
CA GLU A 5 0.27 -34.11 5.07
C GLU A 5 -0.87 -33.79 6.04
N GLN A 6 -1.06 -34.63 7.07
CA GLN A 6 -2.03 -34.37 8.13
C GLN A 6 -1.71 -33.09 8.90
N GLU A 7 -0.42 -32.85 9.19
CA GLU A 7 0.04 -31.60 9.80
C GLU A 7 -0.27 -30.39 8.92
N ARG A 8 0.05 -30.48 7.61
CA ARG A 8 -0.25 -29.42 6.64
C ARG A 8 -1.74 -29.07 6.61
N GLN A 9 -2.61 -30.07 6.58
CA GLN A 9 -4.06 -29.88 6.58
C GLN A 9 -4.55 -29.18 7.86
N LYS A 10 -4.03 -29.60 9.03
CA LYS A 10 -4.34 -28.95 10.31
C LYS A 10 -3.92 -27.49 10.31
N ILE A 11 -2.74 -27.18 9.79
CA ILE A 11 -2.26 -25.81 9.69
C ILE A 11 -3.16 -24.97 8.76
N LEU A 12 -3.52 -25.49 7.59
CA LEU A 12 -4.41 -24.78 6.65
C LEU A 12 -5.81 -24.54 7.26
N ALA A 13 -6.34 -25.49 8.03
CA ALA A 13 -7.60 -25.32 8.75
C ALA A 13 -7.50 -24.19 9.79
N ASN A 14 -6.42 -24.14 10.57
CA ASN A 14 -6.19 -23.08 11.55
C ASN A 14 -6.06 -21.70 10.88
N LEU A 15 -5.29 -21.60 9.79
CA LEU A 15 -5.13 -20.36 9.05
C LEU A 15 -6.45 -19.87 8.44
N SER A 16 -7.26 -20.80 7.92
CA SER A 16 -8.60 -20.47 7.44
C SER A 16 -9.49 -19.96 8.56
N HIS A 17 -9.44 -20.57 9.75
CA HIS A 17 -10.19 -20.09 10.91
C HIS A 17 -9.78 -18.67 11.31
N ILE A 18 -8.47 -18.39 11.38
CA ILE A 18 -7.95 -17.03 11.67
C ILE A 18 -8.41 -16.03 10.62
N PHE A 19 -8.39 -16.42 9.33
CA PHE A 19 -8.86 -15.55 8.25
C PHE A 19 -10.33 -15.16 8.47
N TRP A 20 -11.21 -16.15 8.66
CA TRP A 20 -12.64 -15.89 8.84
C TRP A 20 -12.97 -15.17 10.16
N SER A 21 -12.23 -15.42 11.24
CA SER A 21 -12.44 -14.71 12.51
C SER A 21 -12.08 -13.23 12.43
N ASN A 22 -11.19 -12.86 11.50
CA ASN A 22 -10.76 -11.49 11.25
C ASN A 22 -11.48 -10.87 10.04
N THR A 23 -12.44 -11.57 9.43
CA THR A 23 -13.32 -11.01 8.39
C THR A 23 -14.54 -10.36 9.03
N ASP A 24 -14.71 -9.07 8.78
CA ASP A 24 -15.94 -8.37 9.15
C ASP A 24 -17.09 -8.87 8.27
N VAL A 25 -18.11 -9.45 8.91
CA VAL A 25 -19.28 -10.02 8.24
C VAL A 25 -20.09 -8.96 7.50
N SER A 26 -20.08 -7.71 7.99
CA SER A 26 -20.89 -6.63 7.42
C SER A 26 -20.28 -6.03 6.15
N THR A 27 -18.96 -5.87 6.13
CA THR A 27 -18.22 -5.28 4.99
C THR A 27 -17.59 -6.34 4.08
N GLY A 28 -17.41 -7.56 4.57
CA GLY A 28 -16.65 -8.62 3.91
C GLY A 28 -15.15 -8.35 3.85
N ILE A 29 -14.65 -7.34 4.58
CA ILE A 29 -13.24 -6.98 4.61
C ILE A 29 -12.53 -7.84 5.65
N THR A 30 -11.47 -8.53 5.24
CA THR A 30 -10.58 -9.22 6.17
C THR A 30 -9.47 -8.30 6.62
N HIS A 31 -9.37 -8.12 7.93
CA HIS A 31 -8.32 -7.33 8.56
C HIS A 31 -7.09 -8.19 8.86
N LYS A 32 -5.91 -7.55 8.89
CA LYS A 32 -4.70 -8.21 9.38
C LYS A 32 -4.92 -8.58 10.85
N PRO A 33 -4.71 -9.85 11.24
CA PRO A 33 -4.89 -10.27 12.63
C PRO A 33 -3.88 -9.58 13.54
N TYR A 34 -4.25 -9.44 14.81
CA TYR A 34 -3.42 -8.85 15.85
C TYR A 34 -3.39 -9.73 17.10
N GLY A 35 -2.44 -9.47 18.01
CA GLY A 35 -2.32 -10.21 19.28
C GLY A 35 -2.09 -11.72 19.08
N VAL A 36 -2.92 -12.54 19.73
CA VAL A 36 -2.78 -14.01 19.73
C VAL A 36 -2.98 -14.60 18.33
N ASP A 37 -3.92 -14.05 17.56
CA ASP A 37 -4.19 -14.51 16.20
C ASP A 37 -3.00 -14.25 15.28
N TRP A 38 -2.32 -13.11 15.44
CA TRP A 38 -1.08 -12.80 14.72
C TRP A 38 0.01 -13.83 15.03
N ILE A 39 0.25 -14.11 16.32
CA ILE A 39 1.27 -15.07 16.75
C ILE A 39 0.97 -16.47 16.19
N ASN A 40 -0.29 -16.88 16.23
CA ASN A 40 -0.73 -18.15 15.68
C ASN A 40 -0.54 -18.19 14.17
N LEU A 41 -0.89 -17.13 13.45
CA LEU A 41 -0.69 -17.05 12.00
C LEU A 41 0.80 -17.15 11.66
N GLU A 42 1.66 -16.39 12.32
CA GLU A 42 3.11 -16.38 12.09
C GLU A 42 3.72 -17.77 12.31
N ARG A 43 3.37 -18.45 13.42
CA ARG A 43 3.83 -19.82 13.72
C ARG A 43 3.37 -20.83 12.68
N ASN A 44 2.11 -20.77 12.27
CA ASN A 44 1.54 -21.67 11.27
C ASN A 44 2.20 -21.45 9.90
N MET A 45 2.42 -20.19 9.49
CA MET A 45 3.10 -19.87 8.24
C MET A 45 4.57 -20.30 8.26
N TYR A 46 5.29 -20.06 9.35
CA TYR A 46 6.65 -20.57 9.52
C TYR A 46 6.70 -22.09 9.38
N ARG A 47 5.81 -22.82 10.07
CA ARG A 47 5.77 -24.28 10.00
C ARG A 47 5.45 -24.77 8.58
N LEU A 48 4.56 -24.09 7.85
CA LEU A 48 4.31 -24.38 6.44
C LEU A 48 5.57 -24.17 5.58
N CYS A 49 6.30 -23.07 5.78
CA CYS A 49 7.54 -22.82 5.05
C CYS A 49 8.60 -23.90 5.31
N VAL A 50 8.70 -24.39 6.55
CA VAL A 50 9.58 -25.51 6.91
C VAL A 50 9.12 -26.79 6.22
N LEU A 51 7.83 -27.13 6.27
CA LEU A 51 7.28 -28.31 5.60
C LEU A 51 7.46 -28.28 4.06
N GLN A 52 7.47 -27.08 3.47
CA GLN A 52 7.71 -26.87 2.04
C GLN A 52 9.20 -26.83 1.68
N GLY A 53 10.11 -26.85 2.65
CA GLY A 53 11.55 -26.70 2.42
C GLY A 53 11.98 -25.31 1.97
N LYS A 54 11.11 -24.28 2.13
CA LYS A 54 11.44 -22.88 1.82
C LYS A 54 12.36 -22.25 2.87
N VAL A 55 12.32 -22.76 4.10
CA VAL A 55 12.99 -22.21 5.29
C VAL A 55 13.51 -23.39 6.13
N ARG A 56 14.72 -23.28 6.72
CA ARG A 56 15.25 -24.30 7.63
C ARG A 56 14.83 -24.00 9.08
N ASP A 57 14.95 -24.99 9.96
CA ASP A 57 14.66 -24.76 11.36
C ASP A 57 15.57 -23.68 11.97
N GLY A 58 14.97 -22.62 12.51
CA GLY A 58 15.67 -21.47 13.09
C GLY A 58 15.86 -20.28 12.14
N ASP A 59 15.58 -20.45 10.85
CA ASP A 59 15.62 -19.35 9.88
C ASP A 59 14.38 -18.45 10.03
N LYS A 60 14.51 -17.19 9.61
CA LYS A 60 13.37 -16.25 9.56
C LYS A 60 12.52 -16.50 8.32
N VAL A 61 11.22 -16.23 8.44
CA VAL A 61 10.33 -16.20 7.28
C VAL A 61 10.76 -15.05 6.35
N PRO A 62 10.92 -15.28 5.03
CA PRO A 62 11.51 -14.29 4.11
C PRO A 62 10.59 -13.11 3.78
N GLU A 63 9.29 -13.22 4.04
CA GLU A 63 8.26 -12.23 3.73
C GLU A 63 7.31 -12.08 4.92
N ASP A 64 6.52 -11.00 4.94
CA ASP A 64 5.44 -10.83 5.91
C ASP A 64 4.47 -12.04 5.85
N PRO A 65 4.27 -12.76 6.96
CA PRO A 65 3.44 -13.96 7.00
C PRO A 65 2.00 -13.75 6.52
N TRP A 66 1.43 -12.56 6.76
CA TRP A 66 0.07 -12.24 6.35
C TRP A 66 -0.03 -12.04 4.84
N GLU A 67 0.87 -11.27 4.24
CA GLU A 67 0.91 -11.10 2.79
C GLU A 67 1.15 -12.43 2.05
N MET A 68 2.05 -13.26 2.57
CA MET A 68 2.31 -14.59 2.02
C MET A 68 1.08 -15.49 2.12
N PHE A 69 0.38 -15.48 3.26
CA PHE A 69 -0.89 -16.21 3.42
C PHE A 69 -1.94 -15.76 2.42
N LEU A 70 -2.15 -14.45 2.28
CA LEU A 70 -3.13 -13.87 1.35
C LEU A 70 -2.82 -14.20 -0.11
N ARG A 71 -1.55 -14.34 -0.47
CA ARG A 71 -1.12 -14.68 -1.82
C ARG A 71 -1.29 -16.17 -2.14
N GLU A 72 -0.97 -17.05 -1.20
CA GLU A 72 -0.81 -18.48 -1.48
C GLU A 72 -1.98 -19.34 -1.01
N PHE A 73 -2.68 -18.96 0.07
CA PHE A 73 -3.62 -19.85 0.76
C PHE A 73 -4.99 -19.24 1.08
N ALA A 74 -5.12 -17.92 1.07
CA ALA A 74 -6.40 -17.29 1.39
C ALA A 74 -7.50 -17.73 0.40
N PRO A 75 -8.72 -18.02 0.88
CA PRO A 75 -9.85 -18.32 0.03
C PRO A 75 -10.08 -17.18 -0.99
N LEU A 76 -10.28 -17.52 -2.26
CA LEU A 76 -10.54 -16.56 -3.36
C LEU A 76 -11.84 -15.75 -3.20
N THR A 77 -12.55 -15.88 -2.07
CA THR A 77 -13.72 -15.07 -1.73
C THR A 77 -13.32 -13.61 -1.61
N LYS A 78 -13.37 -12.95 -2.77
CA LYS A 78 -13.36 -11.51 -2.97
C LYS A 78 -12.29 -10.81 -2.14
N ARG A 79 -11.02 -10.96 -2.54
CA ARG A 79 -10.14 -9.78 -2.50
C ARG A 79 -10.98 -8.65 -3.10
N PRO A 80 -11.24 -7.52 -2.41
CA PRO A 80 -11.67 -6.35 -3.15
C PRO A 80 -10.67 -6.22 -4.29
N ALA A 81 -11.13 -6.01 -5.51
CA ALA A 81 -10.28 -5.84 -6.70
C ALA A 81 -9.49 -4.51 -6.61
N GLY A 82 -8.94 -4.20 -5.45
CA GLY A 82 -7.86 -3.26 -5.23
C GLY A 82 -6.63 -3.81 -5.89
N HIS A 83 -6.54 -3.54 -7.18
CA HIS A 83 -5.32 -3.30 -7.96
C HIS A 83 -4.11 -4.09 -7.47
N ARG A 84 -3.70 -5.11 -8.24
CA ARG A 84 -2.27 -5.39 -8.39
C ARG A 84 -1.60 -4.04 -8.57
N GLN A 85 -0.87 -3.56 -7.57
CA GLN A 85 -0.03 -2.38 -7.76
C GLN A 85 0.89 -2.74 -8.93
N PRO A 86 0.86 -2.00 -10.05
CA PRO A 86 1.92 -2.14 -11.02
C PRO A 86 3.24 -1.80 -10.30
N PRO A 87 4.39 -2.36 -10.72
CA PRO A 87 5.70 -2.04 -10.15
C PRO A 87 6.15 -0.57 -10.43
N THR A 88 5.21 0.31 -10.76
CA THR A 88 5.44 1.71 -11.12
C THR A 88 4.66 2.62 -10.18
N ALA A 89 5.28 3.74 -9.81
CA ALA A 89 4.72 4.71 -8.88
C ALA A 89 3.32 5.18 -9.34
N TYR A 90 2.32 4.97 -8.49
CA TYR A 90 0.95 5.39 -8.72
C TYR A 90 0.82 6.90 -8.51
N PHE A 91 0.55 7.64 -9.60
CA PHE A 91 0.21 9.06 -9.53
C PHE A 91 -1.33 9.20 -9.63
N PRO A 92 -2.02 9.65 -8.58
CA PRO A 92 -3.46 9.85 -8.65
C PRO A 92 -3.79 11.00 -9.59
N SER A 93 -4.47 10.71 -10.70
CA SER A 93 -5.08 11.73 -11.54
C SER A 93 -6.36 12.24 -10.85
N SER A 94 -6.21 13.34 -10.11
CA SER A 94 -7.22 14.32 -9.68
C SER A 94 -8.71 13.92 -9.80
N ILE A 95 -9.38 13.75 -8.65
CA ILE A 95 -10.83 13.63 -8.50
C ILE A 95 -11.44 15.05 -8.56
N LEU A 96 -11.54 15.66 -9.74
CA LEU A 96 -12.41 16.83 -9.91
C LEU A 96 -13.75 16.36 -10.49
N ARG A 97 -14.73 16.23 -9.61
CA ARG A 97 -16.15 16.08 -9.96
C ARG A 97 -16.56 17.31 -10.78
N SER A 98 -16.83 17.16 -12.07
CA SER A 98 -17.54 18.19 -12.84
C SER A 98 -18.93 18.37 -12.23
N SER A 99 -19.12 19.47 -11.50
CA SER A 99 -20.44 19.96 -11.14
C SER A 99 -21.11 20.46 -12.43
N ALA A 100 -21.88 19.60 -13.10
CA ALA A 100 -22.83 20.05 -14.10
C ALA A 100 -24.07 20.60 -13.36
N GLY A 101 -23.90 21.76 -12.74
CA GLY A 101 -25.02 22.59 -12.30
C GLY A 101 -25.58 23.31 -13.51
N ASN A 102 -26.80 22.95 -13.90
CA ASN A 102 -27.53 23.64 -14.97
C ASN A 102 -27.57 25.14 -14.70
N ALA A 103 -27.10 25.89 -15.69
CA ALA A 103 -27.10 27.34 -15.71
C ALA A 103 -28.54 27.89 -15.68
N ASN A 104 -28.81 28.81 -14.76
CA ASN A 104 -29.67 29.93 -15.04
C ASN A 104 -29.11 31.18 -14.33
N ALA A 105 -28.73 32.12 -15.19
CA ALA A 105 -28.37 33.52 -15.01
C ALA A 105 -28.54 34.14 -13.61
N SER A 106 -27.48 34.80 -13.11
CA SER A 106 -27.41 36.27 -13.06
C SER A 106 -26.04 36.75 -12.57
N ALA A 107 -25.73 37.98 -12.96
CA ALA A 107 -24.41 38.57 -13.05
C ALA A 107 -23.73 38.93 -11.72
N GLY A 108 -22.39 38.97 -11.78
CA GLY A 108 -21.56 39.85 -10.95
C GLY A 108 -20.93 39.21 -9.74
N GLN A 109 -19.65 38.82 -9.85
CA GLN A 109 -18.55 39.39 -9.05
C GLN A 109 -17.25 38.62 -9.26
N ASP A 110 -16.21 39.43 -9.40
CA ASP A 110 -14.78 39.21 -9.26
C ASP A 110 -14.26 37.80 -8.96
N GLY A 111 -13.44 37.32 -9.90
CA GLY A 111 -12.61 36.14 -9.69
C GLY A 111 -11.77 35.84 -10.93
N GLN A 112 -10.84 36.72 -11.30
CA GLN A 112 -9.77 36.39 -12.25
C GLN A 112 -8.90 35.26 -11.67
N GLN A 113 -9.30 34.00 -11.82
CA GLN A 113 -8.40 32.87 -11.58
C GLN A 113 -7.46 32.72 -12.77
N ARG A 114 -6.38 33.52 -12.76
CA ARG A 114 -5.22 33.29 -13.61
C ARG A 114 -4.56 31.99 -13.16
N VAL A 115 -4.59 30.97 -14.01
CA VAL A 115 -3.85 29.73 -13.80
C VAL A 115 -2.36 30.04 -14.00
N ARG A 116 -1.58 30.04 -12.91
CA ARG A 116 -0.13 30.14 -12.96
C ARG A 116 0.44 28.72 -12.90
N PHE A 117 1.09 28.29 -13.98
CA PHE A 117 1.81 27.03 -14.01
C PHE A 117 3.18 27.22 -13.33
N GLU A 118 3.41 26.58 -12.19
CA GLU A 118 4.77 26.40 -11.70
C GLU A 118 5.42 25.29 -12.53
N VAL A 119 6.34 25.68 -13.40
CA VAL A 119 7.22 24.78 -14.13
C VAL A 119 8.39 24.44 -13.20
N PRO A 120 8.60 23.17 -12.79
CA PRO A 120 9.83 22.79 -12.12
C PRO A 120 10.98 22.85 -13.13
N LEU A 121 11.83 23.87 -13.03
CA LEU A 121 13.03 23.97 -13.84
C LEU A 121 14.11 23.02 -13.33
N LEU A 122 14.42 22.05 -14.20
CA LEU A 122 15.70 21.39 -14.49
C LEU A 122 16.53 20.67 -13.40
N ARG A 123 16.65 19.36 -13.63
CA ARG A 123 17.85 18.64 -14.11
C ARG A 123 19.27 19.28 -13.95
N ARG A 124 20.15 18.48 -13.32
CA ARG A 124 21.61 18.21 -13.56
C ARG A 124 22.67 19.32 -13.41
N SER A 125 23.52 19.10 -12.40
CA SER A 125 25.00 19.10 -12.33
C SER A 125 25.85 20.12 -13.10
N ASP A 126 26.73 20.78 -12.32
CA ASP A 126 28.05 21.37 -12.63
C ASP A 126 28.15 22.38 -13.78
N GLU A 127 28.47 23.65 -13.46
CA GLU A 127 29.69 24.34 -13.95
C GLU A 127 29.81 25.77 -13.38
N ASN A 128 30.73 25.92 -12.41
CA ASN A 128 31.64 27.04 -12.17
C ASN A 128 31.45 28.35 -12.98
N ARG A 129 31.13 29.48 -12.32
CA ARG A 129 31.76 30.80 -12.61
C ARG A 129 31.44 31.91 -11.59
N ARG A 130 32.46 32.18 -10.75
CA ARG A 130 33.01 33.51 -10.39
C ARG A 130 32.09 34.56 -9.72
N ASN A 131 32.36 34.76 -8.43
CA ASN A 131 32.86 36.02 -7.83
C ASN A 131 32.26 37.35 -8.34
N SER A 132 31.60 38.10 -7.45
CA SER A 132 32.18 39.28 -6.78
C SER A 132 31.13 40.37 -6.49
N GLY A 133 31.15 40.93 -5.27
CA GLY A 133 30.93 42.36 -5.08
C GLY A 133 29.82 42.77 -4.10
N PRO A 134 29.94 43.93 -3.45
CA PRO A 134 29.57 44.12 -2.04
C PRO A 134 28.31 44.98 -1.81
N ILE A 135 27.85 44.99 -0.56
CA ILE A 135 26.81 45.88 0.00
C ILE A 135 27.39 47.29 0.24
N PRO A 136 26.69 48.37 -0.19
CA PRO A 136 26.55 49.61 0.61
C PRO A 136 25.11 50.17 0.53
N ARG A 137 24.39 50.57 1.60
CA ARG A 137 24.55 51.59 2.68
C ARG A 137 24.21 53.05 2.29
N TYR A 138 23.03 53.49 2.79
CA TYR A 138 22.59 54.82 3.33
C TYR A 138 21.94 55.96 2.49
N LEU A 139 21.04 56.65 3.24
CA LEU A 139 20.50 58.04 3.19
C LEU A 139 19.39 58.34 2.16
N ASN A 140 18.32 59.10 2.46
CA ASN A 140 18.06 60.11 3.50
C ASN A 140 16.80 59.82 4.33
#